data_AF-A0A926CYW0-F1
#
_entry.id   AF-A0A926CYW0-F1
#
_cell.length_a   1.000
_cell.length_b   1.000
_cell.length_c   1.000
_cell.angle_alpha   90.00
_cell.angle_beta   90.00
_cell.angle_gamma   90.00
#
_symmetry.space_group_name_H-M   'P 1'
#
loop_
_entity.id
_entity.type
_entity.pdbx_description
1 polymer ?
#
loop_
_entity_poly.entity_id
_entity_poly.type
_entity_poly.pdbx_seq_one_letter_code
_entity_poly.pdbx_strand_id
1 'polypeptide(L)'
;MGMPQMYRKPLEDMINAGASYSKIALSLGVGKSTAMRWAVEIGANGKTNNKFSKLNKSQKEKFAEMFCGDCTYHQIMDEFGISADTVRLWANNLGLPKKKSSISEILTEDKHAELEKMFRENVPISQIALAFNVSEKRVRYWRKAAFTDLPKLQGTPPMFEKLPDDEKVELKQMYISGTPIKRIAEHFNVSESTIRVWLRNMNVKRKRINYTYEILTEQQKQKFVEMYKSGVPFSNIGDEFGVSGDTARRWASQKLCIAESERELTGSRARVASVINDKRRAEDFKKDYESFVSRDNMTVKYGITTYDFKKIIQALNIEKRDKNKVEQTRKIELLAGDMKSMSKAGKSNSEIAKALGVSEKDVRMQMGTSGYRNDGVYEAKKLTVLPVGERVWAIQPKNTKNLTLSYKKVPVTIEKVYPRFYDCVTDNGYHVSVQIAGAKRVMQ
;
A
#
# COMPACT_ATOMS: atom_id res chain seq x y z
N MET A 1 5.94 -29.60 -15.78
CA MET A 1 6.03 -30.49 -14.60
C MET A 1 4.65 -30.62 -14.00
N GLY A 2 4.08 -31.83 -14.02
CA GLY A 2 2.80 -32.11 -13.38
C GLY A 2 2.89 -32.05 -11.86
N MET A 3 1.74 -32.04 -11.19
CA MET A 3 1.62 -32.07 -9.74
C MET A 3 2.23 -33.35 -9.13
N PRO A 4 3.19 -33.24 -8.17
CA PRO A 4 3.64 -34.41 -7.41
C PRO A 4 2.50 -35.03 -6.60
N GLN A 5 2.39 -36.36 -6.58
CA GLN A 5 1.27 -37.09 -5.96
C GLN A 5 1.04 -36.72 -4.48
N MET A 6 2.10 -36.41 -3.74
CA MET A 6 2.01 -35.99 -2.33
C MET A 6 1.18 -34.72 -2.10
N TYR A 7 1.01 -33.87 -3.11
CA TYR A 7 0.23 -32.63 -3.01
C TYR A 7 -1.23 -32.79 -3.43
N ARG A 8 -1.61 -33.92 -4.04
CA ARG A 8 -2.95 -34.11 -4.61
C ARG A 8 -4.05 -34.06 -3.55
N LYS A 9 -3.96 -34.93 -2.55
CA LYS A 9 -4.98 -35.04 -1.49
C LYS A 9 -5.07 -33.76 -0.62
N PRO A 10 -3.96 -33.18 -0.12
CA PRO A 10 -4.02 -31.90 0.60
C PRO A 10 -4.64 -30.77 -0.22
N LEU A 11 -4.35 -30.70 -1.52
CA LEU A 11 -4.95 -29.72 -2.41
C LEU A 11 -6.46 -29.93 -2.56
N GLU A 12 -6.91 -31.16 -2.81
CA GLU A 12 -8.33 -31.53 -2.91
C GLU A 12 -9.09 -31.18 -1.62
N ASP A 13 -8.55 -31.57 -0.45
CA ASP A 13 -9.15 -31.30 0.86
C ASP A 13 -9.31 -29.79 1.12
N MET A 14 -8.26 -29.00 0.83
CA MET A 14 -8.31 -27.55 1.01
C MET A 14 -9.28 -26.87 0.04
N ILE A 15 -9.36 -27.33 -1.22
CA ILE A 15 -10.33 -26.80 -2.19
C ILE A 15 -11.76 -27.16 -1.77
N ASN A 16 -11.99 -28.37 -1.27
CA ASN A 16 -13.29 -28.80 -0.78
C ASN A 16 -13.71 -28.02 0.47
N ALA A 17 -12.77 -27.65 1.33
CA ALA A 17 -12.98 -26.73 2.45
C ALA A 17 -13.14 -25.24 2.03
N GLY A 18 -13.12 -24.92 0.74
CA GLY A 18 -13.30 -23.55 0.23
C GLY A 18 -12.11 -22.62 0.47
N ALA A 19 -10.91 -23.15 0.71
CA ALA A 19 -9.72 -22.34 0.89
C ALA A 19 -9.37 -21.57 -0.39
N SER A 20 -8.99 -20.30 -0.25
CA SER A 20 -8.49 -19.53 -1.39
C SER A 20 -7.15 -20.09 -1.90
N TYR A 21 -6.86 -19.96 -3.20
CA TYR A 21 -5.58 -20.39 -3.78
C TYR A 21 -4.35 -19.75 -3.12
N SER A 22 -4.48 -18.56 -2.54
CA SER A 22 -3.40 -17.94 -1.76
C SER A 22 -3.13 -18.69 -0.45
N LYS A 23 -4.17 -19.17 0.24
CA LYS A 23 -4.05 -19.98 1.46
C LYS A 23 -3.48 -21.36 1.13
N ILE A 24 -3.99 -21.99 0.06
CA ILE A 24 -3.47 -23.27 -0.47
C ILE A 24 -1.98 -23.16 -0.81
N ALA A 25 -1.60 -22.13 -1.56
CA ALA A 25 -0.21 -21.89 -1.95
C ALA A 25 0.72 -21.77 -0.73
N LEU A 26 0.30 -21.02 0.30
CA LEU A 26 1.05 -20.87 1.53
C LEU A 26 1.17 -22.20 2.29
N SER A 27 0.08 -22.96 2.42
CA SER A 27 0.07 -24.24 3.14
C SER A 27 0.88 -25.33 2.45
N LEU A 28 0.91 -25.35 1.11
CA LEU A 28 1.67 -26.33 0.34
C LEU A 28 3.11 -25.89 0.02
N GLY A 29 3.52 -24.69 0.43
CA GLY A 29 4.86 -24.16 0.14
C GLY A 29 5.12 -23.88 -1.34
N VAL A 30 4.08 -23.56 -2.12
CA VAL A 30 4.18 -23.32 -3.57
C VAL A 30 3.69 -21.93 -3.97
N GLY A 31 3.98 -21.52 -5.21
CA GLY A 31 3.44 -20.29 -5.78
C GLY A 31 1.92 -20.40 -6.02
N LYS A 32 1.21 -19.25 -5.94
CA LYS A 32 -0.24 -19.17 -6.21
C LYS A 32 -0.61 -19.71 -7.61
N SER A 33 0.18 -19.38 -8.62
CA SER A 33 0.00 -19.88 -9.99
C SER A 33 0.17 -21.40 -10.07
N THR A 34 1.10 -21.98 -9.30
CA THR A 34 1.30 -23.43 -9.19
C THR A 34 0.09 -24.11 -8.55
N ALA A 35 -0.41 -23.59 -7.43
CA ALA A 35 -1.61 -24.12 -6.79
C ALA A 35 -2.85 -24.03 -7.70
N MET A 36 -3.00 -22.93 -8.45
CA MET A 36 -4.08 -22.79 -9.45
C MET A 36 -3.92 -23.81 -10.58
N ARG A 37 -2.73 -23.97 -11.14
CA ARG A 37 -2.46 -24.98 -12.19
C ARG A 37 -2.73 -26.40 -11.70
N TRP A 38 -2.30 -26.74 -10.48
CA TRP A 38 -2.58 -28.05 -9.91
C TRP A 38 -4.07 -28.29 -9.70
N ALA A 39 -4.82 -27.25 -9.31
CA ALA A 39 -6.28 -27.34 -9.21
C ALA A 39 -6.95 -27.60 -10.57
N VAL A 40 -6.41 -27.05 -11.67
CA VAL A 40 -6.82 -27.38 -13.05
C VAL A 40 -6.56 -28.86 -13.32
N GLU A 41 -5.37 -29.36 -13.00
CA GLU A 41 -4.95 -30.75 -13.27
C GLU A 41 -5.83 -31.79 -12.56
N ILE A 42 -6.36 -31.48 -11.38
CA ILE A 42 -7.30 -32.36 -10.64
C ILE A 42 -8.77 -32.08 -10.96
N GLY A 43 -9.09 -31.24 -11.95
CA GLY A 43 -10.46 -30.91 -12.34
C GLY A 43 -11.21 -29.98 -11.37
N ALA A 44 -10.52 -29.41 -10.38
CA ALA A 44 -11.11 -28.55 -9.34
C ALA A 44 -11.22 -27.06 -9.74
N ASN A 45 -11.30 -26.79 -11.04
CA ASN A 45 -11.27 -25.44 -11.62
C ASN A 45 -12.49 -24.54 -11.30
N GLY A 46 -13.51 -25.06 -10.61
CA GLY A 46 -14.78 -24.36 -10.39
C GLY A 46 -14.88 -23.47 -9.16
N LYS A 47 -13.92 -23.50 -8.23
CA LYS A 47 -14.04 -22.84 -6.90
C LYS A 47 -13.08 -21.66 -6.70
N THR A 48 -12.70 -20.95 -7.76
CA THR A 48 -12.31 -19.54 -7.56
C THR A 48 -13.49 -18.82 -6.91
N ASN A 49 -13.26 -17.73 -6.16
CA ASN A 49 -14.33 -16.84 -5.67
C ASN A 49 -15.06 -16.18 -6.86
N ASN A 50 -15.68 -16.99 -7.71
CA ASN A 50 -16.46 -16.56 -8.83
C ASN A 50 -17.73 -16.01 -8.21
N LYS A 51 -17.75 -14.68 -8.00
CA LYS A 51 -18.95 -13.97 -7.52
C LYS A 51 -20.19 -14.36 -8.33
N PHE A 52 -20.01 -14.85 -9.56
CA PHE A 52 -21.05 -15.44 -10.39
C PHE A 52 -21.84 -16.59 -9.73
N SER A 53 -21.18 -17.50 -9.00
CA SER A 53 -21.88 -18.61 -8.34
C SER A 53 -22.75 -18.13 -7.17
N LYS A 54 -22.48 -16.92 -6.66
CA LYS A 54 -23.27 -16.27 -5.61
C LYS A 54 -24.47 -15.50 -6.15
N LEU A 55 -24.57 -15.30 -7.47
CA LEU A 55 -25.76 -14.68 -8.05
C LEU A 55 -26.94 -15.64 -7.97
N ASN A 56 -28.06 -15.14 -7.46
CA ASN A 56 -29.32 -15.88 -7.53
C ASN A 56 -29.83 -15.94 -8.99
N LYS A 57 -30.87 -16.75 -9.23
CA LYS A 57 -31.44 -16.94 -10.57
C LYS A 57 -31.89 -15.60 -11.21
N SER A 58 -32.59 -14.77 -10.45
CA SER A 58 -33.08 -13.46 -10.90
C SER A 58 -31.95 -12.50 -11.30
N GLN A 59 -30.85 -12.46 -10.56
CA GLN A 59 -29.69 -11.64 -10.90
C GLN A 59 -28.99 -12.11 -12.17
N LYS A 60 -28.93 -13.44 -12.40
CA LYS A 60 -28.38 -14.01 -13.64
C LYS A 60 -29.26 -13.68 -14.83
N GLU A 61 -30.58 -13.74 -14.68
CA GLU A 61 -31.56 -13.36 -15.70
C GLU A 61 -31.45 -11.87 -16.03
N LYS A 62 -31.45 -10.98 -15.03
CA LYS A 62 -31.25 -9.54 -15.22
C LYS A 62 -29.92 -9.23 -15.91
N PHE A 63 -28.84 -9.91 -15.51
CA PHE A 63 -27.54 -9.75 -16.16
C PHE A 63 -27.60 -10.17 -17.64
N ALA A 64 -28.22 -11.31 -17.95
CA ALA A 64 -28.36 -11.81 -19.30
C ALA A 64 -29.21 -10.87 -20.18
N GLU A 65 -30.32 -10.37 -19.65
CA GLU A 65 -31.18 -9.40 -20.30
C GLU A 65 -30.42 -8.11 -20.64
N MET A 66 -29.72 -7.51 -19.67
CA MET A 66 -28.91 -6.31 -19.91
C MET A 66 -27.77 -6.59 -20.89
N PHE A 67 -27.12 -7.74 -20.78
CA PHE A 67 -25.98 -8.08 -21.64
C PHE A 67 -26.38 -8.30 -23.10
N CYS A 68 -27.49 -9.00 -23.33
CA CYS A 68 -28.04 -9.25 -24.66
C CYS A 68 -28.80 -8.05 -25.24
N GLY A 69 -29.29 -7.14 -24.40
CA GLY A 69 -29.88 -5.87 -24.82
C GLY A 69 -28.85 -4.77 -25.13
N ASP A 70 -29.35 -3.54 -25.22
CA ASP A 70 -28.57 -2.36 -25.62
C ASP A 70 -27.70 -1.76 -24.50
N CYS A 71 -27.60 -2.40 -23.34
CA CYS A 71 -26.78 -1.89 -22.25
C CYS A 71 -25.28 -1.99 -22.58
N THR A 72 -24.55 -0.89 -22.41
CA THR A 72 -23.09 -0.88 -22.53
C THR A 72 -22.42 -1.69 -21.42
N TYR A 73 -21.16 -2.08 -21.61
CA TYR A 73 -20.36 -2.71 -20.55
C TYR A 73 -20.32 -1.84 -19.27
N HIS A 74 -20.28 -0.51 -19.40
CA HIS A 74 -20.27 0.41 -18.26
C HIS A 74 -21.56 0.36 -17.45
N GLN A 75 -22.71 0.40 -18.11
CA GLN A 75 -24.01 0.29 -17.42
C GLN A 75 -24.14 -1.04 -16.66
N ILE A 76 -23.67 -2.14 -17.27
CA ILE A 76 -23.66 -3.46 -16.62
C ILE A 76 -22.67 -3.49 -15.44
N MET A 77 -21.52 -2.83 -15.57
CA MET A 77 -20.54 -2.73 -14.48
C MET A 77 -21.09 -1.97 -13.28
N ASP A 78 -21.74 -0.83 -13.52
CA ASP A 78 -22.30 0.04 -12.49
C ASP A 78 -23.47 -0.65 -11.76
N GLU A 79 -24.38 -1.27 -12.51
CA GLU A 79 -25.54 -2.00 -11.96
C GLU A 79 -25.12 -3.16 -11.04
N PHE A 80 -24.07 -3.90 -11.41
CA PHE A 80 -23.63 -5.08 -10.65
C PHE A 80 -22.44 -4.81 -9.72
N GLY A 81 -21.87 -3.60 -9.73
CA GLY A 81 -20.67 -3.26 -8.97
C GLY A 81 -19.45 -4.15 -9.32
N ILE A 82 -19.25 -4.43 -10.61
CA ILE A 82 -18.22 -5.35 -11.11
C ILE A 82 -17.31 -4.70 -12.17
N SER A 83 -16.14 -5.31 -12.41
CA SER A 83 -15.23 -4.87 -13.48
C SER A 83 -15.64 -5.38 -14.86
N ALA A 84 -15.18 -4.73 -15.94
CA ALA A 84 -15.43 -5.16 -17.32
C ALA A 84 -15.01 -6.61 -17.60
N ASP A 85 -13.89 -7.04 -17.02
CA ASP A 85 -13.42 -8.43 -17.16
C ASP A 85 -14.34 -9.42 -16.48
N THR A 86 -14.94 -9.02 -15.35
CA THR A 86 -15.94 -9.83 -14.65
C THR A 86 -17.22 -9.94 -15.47
N VAL A 87 -17.67 -8.86 -16.13
CA VAL A 87 -18.80 -8.90 -17.08
C VAL A 87 -18.53 -9.90 -18.21
N ARG A 88 -17.35 -9.86 -18.84
CA ARG A 88 -16.97 -10.82 -19.89
C ARG A 88 -16.97 -12.26 -19.38
N LEU A 89 -16.41 -12.47 -18.19
CA LEU A 89 -16.36 -13.78 -17.56
C LEU A 89 -17.76 -14.32 -17.26
N TRP A 90 -18.65 -13.49 -16.71
CA TRP A 90 -20.04 -13.86 -16.39
C TRP A 90 -20.83 -14.19 -17.66
N ALA A 91 -20.68 -13.38 -18.72
CA ALA A 91 -21.31 -13.66 -20.00
C ALA A 91 -20.85 -15.00 -20.59
N ASN A 92 -19.54 -15.28 -20.56
CA ASN A 92 -19.00 -16.58 -21.00
C ASN A 92 -19.54 -17.75 -20.16
N ASN A 93 -19.64 -17.58 -18.84
CA ASN A 93 -20.15 -18.63 -17.95
C ASN A 93 -21.65 -18.91 -18.14
N LEU A 94 -22.41 -17.92 -18.63
CA LEU A 94 -23.82 -18.07 -18.99
C LEU A 94 -24.02 -18.61 -20.41
N GLY A 95 -22.94 -18.82 -21.17
CA GLY A 95 -23.04 -19.18 -22.60
C GLY A 95 -23.68 -18.08 -23.45
N LEU A 96 -23.65 -16.82 -23.00
CA LEU A 96 -24.19 -15.71 -23.77
C LEU A 96 -23.31 -15.48 -25.00
N PRO A 97 -23.90 -15.07 -26.14
CA PRO A 97 -23.12 -14.71 -27.31
C PRO A 97 -22.12 -13.62 -26.93
N LYS A 98 -20.89 -13.70 -27.43
CA LYS A 98 -19.93 -12.62 -27.21
C LYS A 98 -20.55 -11.32 -27.71
N LYS A 99 -20.62 -10.29 -26.85
CA LYS A 99 -21.16 -9.00 -27.27
C LYS A 99 -20.39 -8.55 -28.51
N LYS A 100 -21.13 -8.39 -29.60
CA LYS A 100 -20.62 -8.17 -30.95
C LYS A 100 -19.57 -7.07 -30.92
N SER A 101 -18.30 -7.46 -31.07
CA SER A 101 -17.16 -6.55 -31.04
C SER A 101 -16.71 -6.13 -32.45
N SER A 102 -17.35 -6.67 -33.49
CA SER A 102 -17.07 -6.33 -34.88
C SER A 102 -17.59 -4.92 -35.17
N ILE A 103 -16.85 -4.19 -35.99
CA ILE A 103 -17.17 -2.80 -36.35
C ILE A 103 -18.49 -2.74 -37.11
N SER A 104 -18.69 -3.68 -38.02
CA SER A 104 -19.85 -3.83 -38.90
C SER A 104 -21.17 -4.03 -38.15
N GLU A 105 -21.13 -4.43 -36.88
CA GLU A 105 -22.33 -4.65 -36.07
C GLU A 105 -22.64 -3.50 -35.11
N ILE A 106 -21.69 -2.57 -34.88
CA ILE A 106 -21.86 -1.41 -34.00
C ILE A 106 -22.15 -0.15 -34.81
N LEU A 107 -21.54 -0.03 -35.98
CA LEU A 107 -21.86 1.01 -36.93
C LEU A 107 -23.02 0.55 -37.80
N THR A 108 -24.22 1.02 -37.46
CA THR A 108 -25.33 1.04 -38.42
C THR A 108 -24.91 1.81 -39.66
N GLU A 109 -25.57 1.56 -40.79
CA GLU A 109 -25.26 2.23 -42.06
C GLU A 109 -25.27 3.77 -41.92
N ASP A 110 -26.24 4.30 -41.17
CA ASP A 110 -26.32 5.73 -40.83
C ASP A 110 -25.10 6.24 -40.05
N LYS A 111 -24.68 5.49 -39.03
CA LYS A 111 -23.49 5.83 -38.23
C LYS A 111 -22.22 5.72 -39.06
N HIS A 112 -22.19 4.85 -40.07
CA HIS A 112 -21.07 4.72 -41.00
C HIS A 112 -20.95 5.94 -41.87
N ALA A 113 -22.05 6.38 -42.47
CA ALA A 113 -22.09 7.60 -43.28
C ALA A 113 -21.71 8.84 -42.46
N GLU A 114 -22.22 8.98 -41.23
CA GLU A 114 -21.87 10.08 -40.34
C GLU A 114 -20.39 10.07 -39.95
N LEU A 115 -19.85 8.90 -39.58
CA LEU A 115 -18.44 8.75 -39.22
C LEU A 115 -17.53 9.05 -40.43
N GLU A 116 -17.91 8.60 -41.62
CA GLU A 116 -17.21 8.90 -42.87
C GLU A 116 -17.16 10.39 -43.15
N LYS A 117 -18.31 11.07 -43.03
CA LYS A 117 -18.43 12.51 -43.21
C LYS A 117 -17.50 13.25 -42.25
N MET A 118 -17.52 12.91 -40.96
CA MET A 118 -16.64 13.52 -39.96
C MET A 118 -15.15 13.30 -40.30
N PHE A 119 -14.77 12.14 -40.85
CA PHE A 119 -13.39 11.91 -41.29
C PHE A 119 -13.01 12.71 -42.53
N ARG A 120 -13.92 12.88 -43.49
CA ARG A 120 -13.69 13.70 -44.70
C ARG A 120 -13.58 15.19 -44.37
N GLU A 121 -14.32 15.64 -43.37
CA GLU A 121 -14.27 17.01 -42.83
C GLU A 121 -13.07 17.25 -41.89
N ASN A 122 -12.20 16.25 -41.67
CA ASN A 122 -11.05 16.31 -40.76
C ASN A 122 -11.41 16.67 -39.31
N VAL A 123 -12.59 16.26 -38.83
CA VAL A 123 -12.98 16.46 -37.44
C VAL A 123 -11.97 15.75 -36.51
N PRO A 124 -11.48 16.41 -35.43
CA PRO A 124 -10.55 15.78 -34.49
C PRO A 124 -11.06 14.46 -33.92
N ILE A 125 -10.18 13.45 -33.82
CA ILE A 125 -10.53 12.11 -33.30
C ILE A 125 -11.21 12.17 -31.93
N SER A 126 -10.79 13.11 -31.08
CA SER A 126 -11.39 13.33 -29.75
C SER A 126 -12.85 13.77 -29.82
N GLN A 127 -13.20 14.62 -30.79
CA GLN A 127 -14.59 15.05 -31.02
C GLN A 127 -15.43 13.92 -31.61
N ILE A 128 -14.88 13.14 -32.54
CA ILE A 128 -15.53 11.94 -33.07
C ILE A 128 -15.76 10.92 -31.94
N ALA A 129 -14.75 10.70 -31.09
CA ALA A 129 -14.84 9.81 -29.94
C ALA A 129 -15.96 10.22 -28.98
N LEU A 130 -16.09 11.52 -28.72
CA LEU A 130 -17.17 12.08 -27.90
C LEU A 130 -18.54 11.91 -28.55
N ALA A 131 -18.69 12.25 -29.84
CA ALA A 131 -19.94 12.14 -30.58
C ALA A 131 -20.48 10.71 -30.61
N PHE A 132 -19.59 9.72 -30.77
CA PHE A 132 -19.95 8.31 -30.80
C PHE A 132 -19.90 7.61 -29.43
N ASN A 133 -19.57 8.33 -28.35
CA ASN A 133 -19.38 7.80 -27.01
C ASN A 133 -18.45 6.55 -26.96
N VAL A 134 -17.31 6.66 -27.63
CA VAL A 134 -16.28 5.61 -27.69
C VAL A 134 -14.90 6.16 -27.39
N SER A 135 -13.94 5.30 -27.06
CA SER A 135 -12.54 5.75 -26.91
C SER A 135 -11.93 6.20 -28.25
N GLU A 136 -11.01 7.17 -28.23
CA GLU A 136 -10.23 7.57 -29.42
C GLU A 136 -9.52 6.40 -30.11
N LYS A 137 -9.03 5.43 -29.30
CA LYS A 137 -8.39 4.22 -29.82
C LYS A 137 -9.35 3.41 -30.68
N ARG A 138 -10.63 3.37 -30.30
CA ARG A 138 -11.69 2.70 -31.05
C ARG A 138 -11.98 3.42 -32.36
N VAL A 139 -12.07 4.75 -32.35
CA VAL A 139 -12.23 5.57 -33.57
C VAL A 139 -11.06 5.34 -34.53
N ARG A 140 -9.81 5.32 -34.05
CA ARG A 140 -8.63 4.99 -34.87
C ARG A 140 -8.71 3.60 -35.48
N TYR A 141 -9.20 2.63 -34.70
CA TYR A 141 -9.41 1.27 -35.17
C TYR A 141 -10.51 1.20 -36.24
N TRP A 142 -11.65 1.88 -36.04
CA TRP A 142 -12.72 2.02 -37.02
C TRP A 142 -12.22 2.60 -38.33
N ARG A 143 -11.50 3.72 -38.26
CA ARG A 143 -10.85 4.33 -39.43
C ARG A 143 -9.98 3.34 -40.20
N LYS A 144 -9.08 2.65 -39.49
CA LYS A 144 -8.14 1.71 -40.12
C LYS A 144 -8.84 0.53 -40.79
N ALA A 145 -9.94 0.06 -40.22
CA ALA A 145 -10.60 -1.17 -40.65
C ALA A 145 -11.71 -0.95 -41.69
N ALA A 146 -12.43 0.19 -41.62
CA ALA A 146 -13.59 0.46 -42.48
C ALA A 146 -13.35 1.56 -43.52
N PHE A 147 -12.33 2.41 -43.32
CA PHE A 147 -12.08 3.60 -44.16
C PHE A 147 -10.66 3.61 -44.70
N THR A 148 -10.30 2.56 -45.45
CA THR A 148 -8.94 2.35 -45.98
C THR A 148 -8.59 3.26 -47.15
N ASP A 149 -9.62 3.77 -47.83
CA ASP A 149 -9.55 4.70 -48.96
C ASP A 149 -9.37 6.16 -48.51
N LEU A 150 -9.80 6.50 -47.30
CA LEU A 150 -9.62 7.84 -46.76
C LEU A 150 -8.12 8.15 -46.60
N PRO A 151 -7.69 9.39 -46.93
CA PRO A 151 -6.31 9.79 -46.74
C PRO A 151 -5.91 9.51 -45.29
N LYS A 152 -4.67 9.06 -45.08
CA LYS A 152 -4.15 8.91 -43.72
C LYS A 152 -4.43 10.21 -43.00
N LEU A 153 -5.14 10.10 -41.88
CA LEU A 153 -5.45 11.21 -41.00
C LEU A 153 -4.10 11.89 -40.85
N GLN A 154 -4.01 13.17 -41.21
CA GLN A 154 -2.84 13.94 -40.84
C GLN A 154 -2.88 13.91 -39.32
N GLY A 155 -2.29 12.85 -38.74
CA GLY A 155 -2.08 12.76 -37.31
C GLY A 155 -1.41 14.07 -36.97
N THR A 156 -1.74 14.63 -35.80
CA THR A 156 -1.05 15.79 -35.22
C THR A 156 0.35 15.86 -35.82
N PRO A 157 0.64 16.87 -36.67
CA PRO A 157 1.79 16.87 -37.56
C PRO A 157 2.95 16.29 -36.79
N PRO A 158 3.65 15.27 -37.32
CA PRO A 158 4.65 14.52 -36.56
C PRO A 158 5.43 15.56 -35.78
N MET A 159 5.46 15.47 -34.45
CA MET A 159 5.83 16.58 -33.54
C MET A 159 7.15 17.28 -33.93
N PHE A 160 7.95 16.59 -34.76
CA PHE A 160 9.13 17.04 -35.48
C PHE A 160 8.94 18.18 -36.49
N GLU A 161 7.84 18.22 -37.26
CA GLU A 161 7.57 19.30 -38.23
C GLU A 161 7.34 20.64 -37.53
N LYS A 162 6.97 20.62 -36.25
CA LYS A 162 6.82 21.82 -35.44
C LYS A 162 8.13 22.35 -34.87
N LEU A 163 9.23 21.62 -34.98
CA LEU A 163 10.53 22.07 -34.50
C LEU A 163 11.16 23.01 -35.55
N PRO A 164 11.44 24.28 -35.22
CA PRO A 164 12.15 25.21 -36.10
C PRO A 164 13.49 24.64 -36.58
N ASP A 165 13.93 25.02 -37.78
CA ASP A 165 15.14 24.43 -38.39
C ASP A 165 16.43 24.74 -37.63
N ASP A 166 16.49 25.90 -36.96
CA ASP A 166 17.55 26.29 -36.03
C ASP A 166 17.56 25.39 -34.78
N GLU A 167 16.40 25.14 -34.17
CA GLU A 167 16.27 24.21 -33.04
C GLU A 167 16.64 22.77 -33.44
N LYS A 168 16.39 22.36 -34.70
CA LYS A 168 16.82 21.06 -35.21
C LYS A 168 18.35 20.94 -35.24
N VAL A 169 19.05 22.00 -35.65
CA VAL A 169 20.53 22.04 -35.69
C VAL A 169 21.08 21.98 -34.27
N GLU A 170 20.53 22.77 -33.35
CA GLU A 170 20.92 22.79 -31.95
C GLU A 170 20.75 21.41 -31.30
N LEU A 171 19.57 20.79 -31.44
CA LEU A 171 19.29 19.46 -30.92
C LEU A 171 20.31 18.43 -31.41
N LYS A 172 20.64 18.46 -32.71
CA LYS A 172 21.61 17.55 -33.32
C LYS A 172 23.01 17.80 -32.73
N GLN A 173 23.41 19.05 -32.54
CA GLN A 173 24.70 19.41 -31.96
C GLN A 173 24.81 19.00 -30.49
N MET A 174 23.76 19.22 -29.68
CA MET A 174 23.71 18.74 -28.29
C MET A 174 23.84 17.21 -28.21
N TYR A 175 23.20 16.48 -29.12
CA TYR A 175 23.31 15.01 -29.15
C TYR A 175 24.68 14.51 -29.61
N ILE A 176 25.26 15.15 -30.63
CA ILE A 176 26.58 14.80 -31.16
C ILE A 176 27.67 15.08 -30.12
N SER A 177 27.59 16.18 -29.39
CA SER A 177 28.48 16.53 -28.26
C SER A 177 28.34 15.59 -27.06
N GLY A 178 27.35 14.70 -27.04
CA GLY A 178 27.19 13.68 -26.00
C GLY A 178 26.30 14.12 -24.83
N THR A 179 25.56 15.22 -24.98
CA THR A 179 24.58 15.65 -23.98
C THR A 179 23.54 14.54 -23.75
N PRO A 180 23.25 14.16 -22.49
CA PRO A 180 22.25 13.14 -22.20
C PRO A 180 20.87 13.52 -22.74
N ILE A 181 20.14 12.56 -23.31
CA ILE A 181 18.78 12.79 -23.88
C ILE A 181 17.84 13.44 -22.86
N LYS A 182 17.97 13.12 -21.57
CA LYS A 182 17.19 13.73 -20.49
C LYS A 182 17.40 15.25 -20.42
N ARG A 183 18.65 15.72 -20.44
CA ARG A 183 18.97 17.16 -20.44
C ARG A 183 18.52 17.85 -21.73
N ILE A 184 18.65 17.18 -22.87
CA ILE A 184 18.12 17.70 -24.15
C ILE A 184 16.59 17.84 -24.04
N ALA A 185 15.91 16.87 -23.46
CA ALA A 185 14.46 16.90 -23.29
C ALA A 185 14.00 18.04 -22.36
N GLU A 186 14.74 18.28 -21.26
CA GLU A 186 14.53 19.42 -20.36
C GLU A 186 14.76 20.75 -21.07
N HIS A 187 15.83 20.88 -21.87
CA HIS A 187 16.14 22.09 -22.65
C HIS A 187 15.02 22.49 -23.61
N PHE A 188 14.46 21.52 -24.34
CA PHE A 188 13.36 21.76 -25.28
C PHE A 188 11.97 21.67 -24.65
N ASN A 189 11.86 21.48 -23.32
CA ASN A 189 10.61 21.26 -22.60
C ASN A 189 9.68 20.19 -23.24
N VAL A 190 10.27 19.05 -23.62
CA VAL A 190 9.54 17.91 -24.21
C VAL A 190 9.90 16.61 -23.52
N SER A 191 9.19 15.53 -23.85
CA SER A 191 9.54 14.20 -23.33
C SER A 191 10.81 13.64 -23.98
N GLU A 192 11.56 12.78 -23.26
CA GLU A 192 12.69 12.05 -23.85
C GLU A 192 12.30 11.23 -25.10
N SER A 193 11.06 10.71 -25.11
CA SER A 193 10.51 9.97 -26.24
C SER A 193 10.38 10.85 -27.47
N THR A 194 10.00 12.11 -27.29
CA THR A 194 9.93 13.12 -28.36
C THR A 194 11.30 13.38 -28.97
N ILE A 195 12.33 13.62 -28.14
CA ILE A 195 13.71 13.80 -28.61
C ILE A 195 14.18 12.58 -29.42
N ARG A 196 13.89 11.35 -28.97
CA ARG A 196 14.26 10.12 -29.71
C ARG A 196 13.57 10.03 -31.06
N VAL A 197 12.33 10.48 -31.18
CA VAL A 197 11.60 10.54 -32.46
C VAL A 197 12.22 11.61 -33.35
N TRP A 198 12.51 12.80 -32.82
CA TRP A 198 13.15 13.89 -33.56
C TRP A 198 14.51 13.46 -34.13
N LEU A 199 15.38 12.86 -33.30
CA LEU A 199 16.67 12.32 -33.75
C LEU A 199 16.52 11.26 -34.84
N ARG A 200 15.51 10.37 -34.71
CA ARG A 200 15.24 9.34 -35.73
C ARG A 200 14.82 9.97 -37.06
N ASN A 201 13.96 10.97 -37.02
CA ASN A 201 13.47 11.65 -38.23
C ASN A 201 14.58 12.45 -38.92
N MET A 202 15.57 12.94 -38.18
CA MET A 202 16.80 13.53 -38.72
C MET A 202 17.82 12.50 -39.24
N ASN A 203 17.48 11.20 -39.26
CA ASN A 203 18.39 10.10 -39.57
C ASN A 203 19.67 10.07 -38.70
N VAL A 204 19.60 10.62 -37.48
CA VAL A 204 20.71 10.54 -36.53
C VAL A 204 20.72 9.15 -35.93
N LYS A 205 21.74 8.35 -36.28
CA LYS A 205 21.90 7.00 -35.74
C LYS A 205 21.96 7.07 -34.22
N ARG A 206 21.10 6.30 -33.56
CA ARG A 206 21.11 6.18 -32.10
C ARG A 206 22.49 5.68 -31.69
N LYS A 207 23.25 6.51 -30.98
CA LYS A 207 24.45 6.07 -30.27
C LYS A 207 24.00 4.93 -29.37
N ARG A 208 24.49 3.71 -29.63
CA ARG A 208 24.52 2.67 -28.61
C ARG A 208 25.54 3.15 -27.61
N ILE A 209 25.10 4.01 -26.69
CA ILE A 209 25.91 4.38 -25.55
C ILE A 209 25.96 3.11 -24.72
N ASN A 210 26.98 2.29 -24.98
CA ASN A 210 27.45 1.35 -24.00
C ASN A 210 27.93 2.25 -22.88
N TYR A 211 27.06 2.53 -21.90
CA TYR A 211 27.41 3.27 -20.71
C TYR A 211 28.40 2.39 -19.94
N THR A 212 29.65 2.37 -20.40
CA THR A 212 30.77 1.81 -19.66
C THR A 212 31.29 2.92 -18.77
N TYR A 213 31.75 2.53 -17.60
CA TYR A 213 32.39 3.44 -16.66
C TYR A 213 33.61 4.17 -17.26
N GLU A 214 34.17 3.64 -18.35
CA GLU A 214 35.30 4.20 -19.08
C GLU A 214 34.97 5.54 -19.78
N ILE A 215 33.69 5.85 -19.98
CA ILE A 215 33.26 7.13 -20.57
C ILE A 215 33.47 8.30 -19.58
N LEU A 216 33.52 8.03 -18.28
CA LEU A 216 33.76 9.07 -17.29
C LEU A 216 35.22 9.54 -17.34
N THR A 217 35.43 10.85 -17.22
CA THR A 217 36.77 11.42 -16.96
C THR A 217 37.28 10.96 -15.58
N GLU A 218 38.59 11.01 -15.34
CA GLU A 218 39.14 10.61 -14.03
C GLU A 218 38.57 11.43 -12.85
N GLN A 219 38.32 12.72 -13.05
CA GLN A 219 37.65 13.57 -12.05
C GLN A 219 36.21 13.10 -11.78
N GLN A 220 35.45 12.77 -12.84
CA GLN A 220 34.11 12.22 -12.70
C GLN A 220 34.10 10.86 -12.00
N LYS A 221 35.08 10.00 -12.29
CA LYS A 221 35.27 8.71 -11.60
C LYS A 221 35.52 8.92 -10.11
N GLN A 222 36.41 9.84 -9.74
CA GLN A 222 36.68 10.16 -8.34
C GLN A 222 35.43 10.69 -7.62
N LYS A 223 34.72 11.65 -8.22
CA LYS A 223 33.45 12.16 -7.68
C LYS A 223 32.41 11.06 -7.54
N PHE A 224 32.30 10.16 -8.52
CA PHE A 224 31.39 9.01 -8.47
C PHE A 224 31.71 8.12 -7.26
N VAL A 225 33.00 7.81 -7.03
CA VAL A 225 33.45 7.01 -5.90
C VAL A 225 33.16 7.70 -4.57
N GLU A 226 33.38 9.00 -4.46
CA GLU A 226 33.10 9.78 -3.26
C GLU A 226 31.61 9.78 -2.91
N MET A 227 30.74 10.06 -3.89
CA MET A 227 29.28 9.99 -3.71
C MET A 227 28.82 8.58 -3.31
N TYR A 228 29.43 7.55 -3.90
CA TYR A 228 29.13 6.18 -3.53
C TYR A 228 29.56 5.85 -2.09
N LYS A 229 30.81 6.20 -1.71
CA LYS A 229 31.36 5.96 -0.35
C LYS A 229 30.59 6.72 0.74
N SER A 230 30.07 7.90 0.42
CA SER A 230 29.20 8.68 1.32
C SER A 230 27.76 8.14 1.41
N GLY A 231 27.44 7.04 0.70
CA GLY A 231 26.14 6.38 0.80
C GLY A 231 25.02 7.05 0.01
N VAL A 232 25.35 7.93 -0.94
CA VAL A 232 24.35 8.59 -1.79
C VAL A 232 23.60 7.53 -2.61
N PRO A 233 22.25 7.57 -2.68
CA PRO A 233 21.48 6.61 -3.46
C PRO A 233 21.89 6.61 -4.94
N PHE A 234 21.98 5.43 -5.56
CA PHE A 234 22.34 5.30 -6.99
C PHE A 234 21.42 6.08 -7.93
N SER A 235 20.17 6.34 -7.56
CA SER A 235 19.29 7.24 -8.34
C SER A 235 19.88 8.64 -8.46
N ASN A 236 20.32 9.21 -7.34
CA ASN A 236 20.87 10.56 -7.28
C ASN A 236 22.25 10.62 -7.92
N ILE A 237 23.06 9.57 -7.73
CA ILE A 237 24.33 9.41 -8.47
C ILE A 237 24.02 9.35 -9.98
N GLY A 238 23.02 8.57 -10.39
CA GLY A 238 22.59 8.49 -11.78
C GLY A 238 22.22 9.86 -12.35
N ASP A 239 21.40 10.63 -11.63
CA ASP A 239 20.99 11.97 -12.05
C ASP A 239 22.18 12.93 -12.21
N GLU A 240 23.13 12.91 -11.28
CA GLU A 240 24.36 13.73 -11.33
C GLU A 240 25.18 13.42 -12.61
N PHE A 241 25.32 12.14 -12.95
CA PHE A 241 26.09 11.70 -14.12
C PHE A 241 25.25 11.54 -15.40
N GLY A 242 23.97 11.92 -15.38
CA GLY A 242 23.08 11.82 -16.54
C GLY A 242 22.80 10.38 -17.01
N VAL A 243 22.83 9.40 -16.10
CA VAL A 243 22.55 7.99 -16.36
C VAL A 243 21.44 7.45 -15.45
N SER A 244 20.87 6.29 -15.78
CA SER A 244 19.91 5.66 -14.86
C SER A 244 20.63 5.16 -13.60
N GLY A 245 19.91 5.10 -12.47
CA GLY A 245 20.47 4.55 -11.23
C GLY A 245 20.91 3.09 -11.35
N ASP A 246 20.32 2.31 -12.25
CA ASP A 246 20.79 0.94 -12.56
C ASP A 246 22.12 0.94 -13.31
N THR A 247 22.36 1.91 -14.21
CA THR A 247 23.66 2.08 -14.87
C THR A 247 24.72 2.50 -13.88
N ALA A 248 24.43 3.47 -13.00
CA ALA A 248 25.33 3.85 -11.91
C ALA A 248 25.64 2.64 -11.02
N ARG A 249 24.63 1.83 -10.66
CA ARG A 249 24.85 0.58 -9.92
C ARG A 249 25.78 -0.39 -10.67
N ARG A 250 25.60 -0.54 -11.99
CA ARG A 250 26.47 -1.40 -12.81
C ARG A 250 27.91 -0.88 -12.86
N TRP A 251 28.11 0.44 -12.97
CA TRP A 251 29.43 1.06 -12.92
C TRP A 251 30.17 0.76 -11.62
N ALA A 252 29.50 0.95 -10.49
CA ALA A 252 30.03 0.55 -9.19
C ALA A 252 30.36 -0.95 -9.15
N SER A 253 29.55 -1.78 -9.82
CA SER A 253 29.76 -3.23 -9.83
C SER A 253 30.89 -3.75 -10.74
N GLN A 254 31.23 -3.02 -11.80
CA GLN A 254 32.16 -3.51 -12.82
C GLN A 254 33.60 -3.04 -12.61
N LYS A 255 33.82 -1.82 -12.11
CA LYS A 255 35.14 -1.18 -12.16
C LYS A 255 35.73 -0.77 -10.82
N LEU A 256 34.91 -0.61 -9.78
CA LEU A 256 35.45 -0.26 -8.47
C LEU A 256 36.05 -1.45 -7.73
N CYS A 257 35.97 -2.68 -8.28
CA CYS A 257 36.41 -3.91 -7.63
C CYS A 257 35.99 -4.00 -6.16
N ILE A 258 34.90 -3.31 -5.80
CA ILE A 258 34.30 -3.38 -4.47
C ILE A 258 33.89 -4.83 -4.39
N ALA A 259 34.63 -5.58 -3.59
CA ALA A 259 34.34 -6.97 -3.32
C ALA A 259 32.86 -7.05 -2.97
N GLU A 260 32.17 -8.11 -3.38
CA GLU A 260 30.75 -8.28 -3.08
C GLU A 260 30.44 -8.03 -1.59
N SER A 261 31.42 -8.32 -0.71
CA SER A 261 31.42 -8.00 0.71
C SER A 261 31.34 -6.50 1.07
N GLU A 262 32.03 -5.60 0.36
CA GLU A 262 31.95 -4.15 0.59
C GLU A 262 30.71 -3.51 -0.06
N ARG A 263 30.16 -4.10 -1.12
CA ARG A 263 28.86 -3.68 -1.70
C ARG A 263 27.70 -3.93 -0.76
N GLU A 264 27.86 -4.93 0.10
CA GLU A 264 26.88 -5.27 1.12
C GLU A 264 26.97 -4.33 2.33
N LEU A 265 28.15 -3.76 2.61
CA LEU A 265 28.43 -2.85 3.72
C LEU A 265 28.03 -1.38 3.49
N THR A 266 27.67 -0.97 2.27
CA THR A 266 27.24 0.42 1.96
C THR A 266 25.78 0.55 1.53
N GLY A 267 25.03 -0.55 1.51
CA GLY A 267 23.66 -0.60 0.99
C GLY A 267 22.58 -1.02 2.00
N SER A 268 21.59 -1.73 1.46
CA SER A 268 20.46 -2.33 2.21
C SER A 268 20.92 -3.10 3.45
N ARG A 269 21.97 -3.93 3.33
CA ARG A 269 22.50 -4.73 4.44
C ARG A 269 23.10 -3.88 5.55
N ALA A 270 23.85 -2.82 5.22
CA ALA A 270 24.39 -1.89 6.21
C ALA A 270 23.30 -1.19 7.02
N ARG A 271 22.27 -0.68 6.35
CA ARG A 271 21.12 -0.05 7.01
C ARG A 271 20.37 -1.05 7.89
N VAL A 272 20.13 -2.25 7.37
CA VAL A 272 19.52 -3.35 8.11
C VAL A 272 20.36 -3.73 9.34
N ALA A 273 21.67 -3.90 9.18
CA ALA A 273 22.61 -4.19 10.25
C ALA A 273 22.69 -3.07 11.29
N SER A 274 22.62 -1.79 10.87
CA SER A 274 22.61 -0.65 11.78
C SER A 274 21.39 -0.61 12.70
N VAL A 275 20.29 -1.24 12.29
CA VAL A 275 19.08 -1.39 13.12
C VAL A 275 19.15 -2.67 13.95
N ILE A 276 19.64 -3.78 13.39
CA ILE A 276 19.64 -5.09 14.06
C ILE A 276 20.76 -5.22 15.10
N ASN A 277 21.97 -4.75 14.78
CA ASN A 277 23.15 -4.93 15.63
C ASN A 277 23.16 -3.94 16.81
N ASP A 278 22.46 -2.81 16.68
CA ASP A 278 22.20 -1.91 17.80
C ASP A 278 20.95 -2.40 18.56
N LYS A 279 21.18 -3.02 19.72
CA LYS A 279 20.13 -3.59 20.56
C LYS A 279 19.03 -2.59 20.90
N ARG A 280 19.40 -1.34 21.22
CA ARG A 280 18.42 -0.30 21.58
C ARG A 280 17.57 0.07 20.38
N ARG A 281 18.20 0.24 19.21
CA ARG A 281 17.49 0.59 17.98
C ARG A 281 16.58 -0.55 17.49
N ALA A 282 16.99 -1.80 17.68
CA ALA A 282 16.17 -2.98 17.41
C ALA A 282 14.92 -3.05 18.31
N GLU A 283 15.09 -2.77 19.62
CA GLU A 283 13.99 -2.72 20.59
C GLU A 283 13.01 -1.57 20.26
N ASP A 284 13.52 -0.39 19.95
CA ASP A 284 12.70 0.74 19.51
C ASP A 284 11.94 0.42 18.22
N PHE A 285 12.61 -0.22 17.24
CA PHE A 285 11.97 -0.63 15.99
C PHE A 285 10.83 -1.62 16.25
N LYS A 286 11.04 -2.60 17.14
CA LYS A 286 10.02 -3.57 17.52
C LYS A 286 8.83 -2.90 18.21
N LYS A 287 9.10 -1.97 19.13
CA LYS A 287 8.06 -1.20 19.84
C LYS A 287 7.22 -0.34 18.89
N ASP A 288 7.86 0.38 17.97
CA ASP A 288 7.17 1.13 16.92
C ASP A 288 6.36 0.20 16.01
N TYR A 289 6.91 -0.98 15.71
CA TYR A 289 6.21 -1.96 14.90
C TYR A 289 4.97 -2.53 15.63
N GLU A 290 5.06 -2.83 16.92
CA GLU A 290 3.94 -3.35 17.72
C GLU A 290 2.89 -2.28 18.04
N SER A 291 3.28 -1.01 18.13
CA SER A 291 2.38 0.14 18.28
C SER A 291 1.75 0.61 16.97
N PHE A 292 1.83 -0.19 15.92
CA PHE A 292 1.18 0.07 14.62
C PHE A 292 1.66 1.32 13.87
N VAL A 293 2.84 1.88 14.20
CA VAL A 293 3.43 2.99 13.44
C VAL A 293 3.48 2.62 11.95
N SER A 294 3.11 3.58 11.09
CA SER A 294 3.03 3.34 9.66
C SER A 294 4.41 2.95 9.12
N ARG A 295 4.43 2.05 8.12
CA ARG A 295 5.67 1.62 7.48
C ARG A 295 6.48 2.82 6.98
N ASP A 296 5.82 3.80 6.38
CA ASP A 296 6.49 4.94 5.76
C ASP A 296 7.13 5.85 6.83
N ASN A 297 6.47 6.05 7.98
CA ASN A 297 7.06 6.75 9.13
C ASN A 297 8.27 6.00 9.70
N MET A 298 8.20 4.67 9.79
CA MET A 298 9.35 3.87 10.21
C MET A 298 10.50 3.95 9.21
N THR A 299 10.22 3.96 7.90
CA THR A 299 11.29 4.10 6.90
C THR A 299 12.04 5.42 7.04
N VAL A 300 11.34 6.52 7.35
CA VAL A 300 11.94 7.83 7.62
C VAL A 300 12.69 7.81 8.96
N LYS A 301 12.05 7.41 10.05
CA LYS A 301 12.63 7.41 11.41
C LYS A 301 13.94 6.61 11.49
N TYR A 302 13.99 5.45 10.85
CA TYR A 302 15.16 4.58 10.90
C TYR A 302 16.13 4.80 9.74
N GLY A 303 15.83 5.70 8.80
CA GLY A 303 16.67 5.96 7.63
C GLY A 303 16.82 4.72 6.74
N ILE A 304 15.75 3.94 6.56
CA ILE A 304 15.74 2.65 5.85
C ILE A 304 14.78 2.69 4.67
N THR A 305 14.94 1.79 3.68
CA THR A 305 13.97 1.67 2.58
C THR A 305 12.82 0.72 2.93
N THR A 306 11.75 0.75 2.14
CA THR A 306 10.63 -0.22 2.21
C THR A 306 11.09 -1.68 2.09
N TYR A 307 12.19 -1.92 1.36
CA TYR A 307 12.77 -3.24 1.22
C TYR A 307 13.55 -3.67 2.47
N ASP A 308 14.34 -2.74 3.03
CA ASP A 308 15.08 -2.93 4.28
C ASP A 308 14.14 -3.24 5.45
N PHE A 309 13.01 -2.54 5.53
CA PHE A 309 11.95 -2.75 6.52
C PHE A 309 11.50 -4.21 6.59
N LYS A 310 11.27 -4.85 5.42
CA LYS A 310 10.87 -6.27 5.38
C LYS A 310 11.98 -7.19 5.89
N LYS A 311 13.24 -6.89 5.57
CA LYS A 311 14.40 -7.67 6.03
C LYS A 311 14.59 -7.55 7.53
N ILE A 312 14.41 -6.36 8.10
CA ILE A 312 14.50 -6.13 9.55
C ILE A 312 13.41 -6.92 10.29
N ILE A 313 12.16 -6.90 9.81
CA ILE A 313 11.07 -7.72 10.39
C ILE A 313 11.42 -9.21 10.38
N GLN A 314 11.94 -9.71 9.26
CA GLN A 314 12.36 -11.11 9.14
C GLN A 314 13.51 -11.45 10.08
N ALA A 315 14.52 -10.59 10.16
CA ALA A 315 15.72 -10.83 10.96
C ALA A 315 15.46 -10.73 12.47
N LEU A 316 14.56 -9.84 12.89
CA LEU A 316 14.12 -9.71 14.28
C LEU A 316 13.01 -10.72 14.65
N ASN A 317 12.65 -11.62 13.74
CA ASN A 317 11.58 -12.62 13.89
C ASN A 317 10.25 -12.00 14.38
N ILE A 318 9.90 -10.83 13.85
CA ILE A 318 8.67 -10.12 14.20
C ILE A 318 7.52 -10.68 13.35
N GLU A 319 6.40 -11.02 13.99
CA GLU A 319 5.22 -11.52 13.29
C GLU A 319 4.67 -10.48 12.30
N LYS A 320 4.30 -10.91 11.09
CA LYS A 320 3.71 -10.01 10.10
C LYS A 320 2.37 -9.50 10.61
N ARG A 321 2.15 -8.18 10.61
CA ARG A 321 0.85 -7.61 11.00
C ARG A 321 -0.27 -8.20 10.13
N ASP A 322 -1.36 -8.60 10.76
CA ASP A 322 -2.60 -8.89 10.06
C ASP A 322 -3.12 -7.60 9.40
N LYS A 323 -3.30 -7.64 8.07
CA LYS A 323 -3.77 -6.48 7.30
C LYS A 323 -5.10 -5.95 7.82
N ASN A 324 -5.99 -6.85 8.27
CA ASN A 324 -7.30 -6.47 8.79
C ASN A 324 -7.15 -5.65 10.09
N LYS A 325 -6.21 -6.04 10.96
CA LYS A 325 -5.92 -5.30 12.18
C LYS A 325 -5.33 -3.92 11.88
N VAL A 326 -4.41 -3.81 10.93
CA VAL A 326 -3.83 -2.51 10.53
C VAL A 326 -4.89 -1.57 9.98
N GLU A 327 -5.78 -2.08 9.13
CA GLU A 327 -6.87 -1.30 8.54
C GLU A 327 -7.91 -0.88 9.60
N GLN A 328 -8.21 -1.78 10.55
CA GLN A 328 -9.06 -1.48 11.70
C GLN A 328 -8.43 -0.40 12.60
N THR A 329 -7.13 -0.49 12.93
CA THR A 329 -6.43 0.53 13.72
C THR A 329 -6.41 1.88 13.01
N ARG A 330 -6.14 1.91 11.70
CA ARG A 330 -6.16 3.15 10.91
C ARG A 330 -7.56 3.77 10.86
N LYS A 331 -8.61 2.95 10.72
CA LYS A 331 -10.00 3.39 10.79
C LYS A 331 -10.30 4.00 12.17
N ILE A 332 -9.84 3.37 13.25
CA ILE A 332 -10.01 3.87 14.62
C ILE A 332 -9.27 5.20 14.84
N GLU A 333 -8.03 5.35 14.33
CA GLU A 333 -7.26 6.60 14.45
C GLU A 333 -7.92 7.76 13.70
N LEU A 334 -8.40 7.54 12.48
CA LEU A 334 -9.14 8.55 11.71
C LEU A 334 -10.42 8.99 12.44
N LEU A 335 -11.08 8.06 13.10
CA LEU A 335 -12.31 8.29 13.86
C LEU A 335 -12.05 8.82 15.28
N ALA A 336 -10.80 8.92 15.73
CA ALA A 336 -10.49 9.31 17.11
C ALA A 336 -10.93 10.74 17.44
N GLY A 337 -10.93 11.65 16.45
CA GLY A 337 -11.49 12.99 16.59
C GLY A 337 -13.01 12.95 16.82
N ASP A 338 -13.72 12.18 16.00
CA ASP A 338 -15.16 12.01 16.08
C ASP A 338 -15.57 11.34 17.40
N MET A 339 -14.86 10.29 17.82
CA MET A 339 -15.07 9.62 19.11
C MET A 339 -14.96 10.61 20.28
N LYS A 340 -13.95 11.48 20.28
CA LYS A 340 -13.78 12.51 21.33
C LYS A 340 -14.91 13.53 21.30
N SER A 341 -15.35 13.98 20.12
CA SER A 341 -16.45 14.93 19.99
C SER A 341 -17.79 14.35 20.49
N MET A 342 -18.08 13.09 20.14
CA MET A 342 -19.31 12.41 20.57
C MET A 342 -19.32 12.08 22.06
N SER A 343 -18.15 11.73 22.63
CA SER A 343 -18.02 11.53 24.07
C SER A 343 -18.22 12.84 24.85
N LYS A 344 -17.68 13.97 24.37
CA LYS A 344 -17.93 15.30 24.95
C LYS A 344 -19.41 15.69 24.89
N ALA A 345 -20.14 15.22 23.88
CA ALA A 345 -21.59 15.38 23.77
C ALA A 345 -22.40 14.43 24.68
N GLY A 346 -21.74 13.70 25.60
CA GLY A 346 -22.41 12.83 26.57
C GLY A 346 -22.83 11.46 26.05
N LYS A 347 -22.46 11.08 24.82
CA LYS A 347 -22.81 9.76 24.27
C LYS A 347 -22.02 8.65 24.95
N SER A 348 -22.69 7.53 25.20
CA SER A 348 -22.08 6.32 25.75
C SER A 348 -21.14 5.66 24.73
N ASN A 349 -20.18 4.85 25.21
CA ASN A 349 -19.25 4.11 24.32
C ASN A 349 -19.99 3.23 23.30
N SER A 350 -21.13 2.66 23.67
CA SER A 350 -21.96 1.83 22.79
C SER A 350 -22.59 2.64 21.65
N GLU A 351 -23.10 3.83 21.95
CA GLU A 351 -23.66 4.73 20.94
C GLU A 351 -22.60 5.27 19.98
N ILE A 352 -21.41 5.59 20.49
CA ILE A 352 -20.26 6.00 19.67
C ILE A 352 -19.84 4.85 18.75
N ALA A 353 -19.73 3.63 19.29
CA ALA A 353 -19.38 2.44 18.52
C ALA A 353 -20.37 2.17 17.39
N LYS A 354 -21.67 2.23 17.69
CA LYS A 354 -22.75 2.03 16.72
C LYS A 354 -22.73 3.10 15.63
N ALA A 355 -22.55 4.37 16.00
CA ALA A 355 -22.55 5.47 15.04
C ALA A 355 -21.36 5.45 14.07
N LEU A 356 -20.19 5.04 14.56
CA LEU A 356 -18.95 5.05 13.76
C LEU A 356 -18.65 3.69 13.10
N GLY A 357 -19.48 2.68 13.33
CA GLY A 357 -19.30 1.33 12.78
C GLY A 357 -17.98 0.69 13.24
N VAL A 358 -17.68 0.80 14.53
CA VAL A 358 -16.52 0.19 15.20
C VAL A 358 -16.97 -0.60 16.43
N SER A 359 -16.10 -1.43 17.02
CA SER A 359 -16.48 -2.17 18.24
C SER A 359 -16.44 -1.27 19.48
N GLU A 360 -17.29 -1.55 20.48
CA GLU A 360 -17.27 -0.81 21.76
C GLU A 360 -15.92 -0.95 22.47
N LYS A 361 -15.24 -2.09 22.30
CA LYS A 361 -13.89 -2.33 22.82
C LYS A 361 -12.88 -1.33 22.22
N ASP A 362 -12.98 -1.05 20.93
CA ASP A 362 -12.08 -0.11 20.25
C ASP A 362 -12.30 1.32 20.73
N VAL A 363 -13.57 1.74 20.88
CA VAL A 363 -13.91 3.03 21.50
C VAL A 363 -13.34 3.11 22.91
N ARG A 364 -13.50 2.06 23.72
CA ARG A 364 -12.99 2.01 25.09
C ARG A 364 -11.47 2.05 25.15
N MET A 365 -10.76 1.38 24.24
CA MET A 365 -9.29 1.44 24.17
C MET A 365 -8.80 2.83 23.78
N GLN A 366 -9.46 3.48 22.82
CA GLN A 366 -9.06 4.80 22.33
C GLN A 366 -9.42 5.93 23.30
N MET A 367 -10.53 5.80 24.01
CA MET A 367 -10.94 6.75 25.04
C MET A 367 -10.19 6.51 26.35
N GLY A 368 -9.92 5.24 26.70
CA GLY A 368 -9.28 4.84 27.96
C GLY A 368 -7.75 4.99 28.02
N THR A 369 -7.09 5.20 26.88
CA THR A 369 -5.66 5.59 26.84
C THR A 369 -5.44 7.07 27.13
N SER A 370 -6.49 7.90 27.02
CA SER A 370 -6.50 9.25 27.59
C SER A 370 -7.19 9.20 28.96
N GLY A 371 -6.65 9.82 29.99
CA GLY A 371 -7.18 9.77 31.36
C GLY A 371 -8.54 10.46 31.60
N TYR A 372 -9.50 10.34 30.69
CA TYR A 372 -10.86 10.86 30.83
C TYR A 372 -11.82 9.74 31.22
N ARG A 373 -11.95 9.50 32.53
CA ARG A 373 -13.20 8.98 33.07
C ARG A 373 -14.11 10.18 33.31
N ASN A 374 -15.34 10.12 32.80
CA ASN A 374 -16.43 11.06 33.10
C ASN A 374 -16.53 11.25 34.62
N ASP A 375 -16.07 12.40 35.10
CA ASP A 375 -16.37 12.90 36.43
C ASP A 375 -17.85 13.33 36.40
N GLY A 376 -18.72 12.46 36.92
CA GLY A 376 -19.99 12.93 37.45
C GLY A 376 -19.69 14.01 38.49
N VAL A 377 -20.47 15.08 38.46
CA VAL A 377 -20.41 16.18 39.44
C VAL A 377 -20.43 15.58 40.85
N TYR A 378 -19.29 15.61 41.53
CA TYR A 378 -19.20 15.42 42.96
C TYR A 378 -18.58 16.69 43.52
N GLU A 379 -19.31 17.33 44.43
CA GLU A 379 -18.77 18.32 45.35
C GLU A 379 -17.44 17.83 45.91
N ALA A 380 -16.45 18.72 45.95
CA ALA A 380 -15.18 18.46 46.59
C ALA A 380 -15.43 18.18 48.08
N LYS A 381 -15.64 16.91 48.44
CA LYS A 381 -15.50 16.45 49.82
C LYS A 381 -14.05 16.75 50.20
N LYS A 382 -13.88 17.71 51.11
CA LYS A 382 -12.63 17.92 51.85
C LYS A 382 -12.06 16.56 52.22
N LEU A 383 -10.88 16.24 51.70
CA LEU A 383 -10.12 15.07 52.15
C LEU A 383 -9.77 15.31 53.62
N THR A 384 -10.50 14.68 54.52
CA THR A 384 -10.14 14.64 55.94
C THR A 384 -8.93 13.72 56.05
N VAL A 385 -7.76 14.32 56.16
CA VAL A 385 -6.51 13.59 56.42
C VAL A 385 -6.56 13.13 57.88
N LEU A 386 -6.42 11.82 58.09
CA LEU A 386 -6.38 11.26 59.44
C LEU A 386 -5.00 11.54 60.06
N PRO A 387 -4.92 11.99 61.33
CA PRO A 387 -3.66 12.21 62.03
C PRO A 387 -2.83 10.93 62.20
N VAL A 388 -1.52 11.12 62.35
CA VAL A 388 -0.60 10.05 62.78
C VAL A 388 -1.05 9.50 64.13
N GLY A 389 -1.01 8.18 64.29
CA GLY A 389 -1.47 7.46 65.48
C GLY A 389 -2.89 6.91 65.39
N GLU A 390 -3.68 7.28 64.38
CA GLU A 390 -5.04 6.77 64.23
C GLU A 390 -5.05 5.34 63.63
N ARG A 391 -5.98 4.49 64.11
CA ARG A 391 -6.13 3.11 63.64
C ARG A 391 -7.09 3.04 62.47
N VAL A 392 -6.63 2.47 61.36
CA VAL A 392 -7.41 2.24 60.13
C VAL A 392 -7.38 0.77 59.73
N TRP A 393 -8.25 0.37 58.80
CA TRP A 393 -8.29 -1.00 58.29
C TRP A 393 -7.56 -1.10 56.95
N ALA A 394 -6.48 -1.87 56.90
CA ALA A 394 -5.81 -2.25 55.67
C ALA A 394 -6.37 -3.56 55.10
N ILE A 395 -6.44 -3.67 53.78
CA ILE A 395 -6.82 -4.91 53.09
C ILE A 395 -5.53 -5.64 52.73
N GLN A 396 -5.24 -6.76 53.40
CA GLN A 396 -4.08 -7.57 53.11
C GLN A 396 -4.51 -8.84 52.33
N PRO A 397 -3.84 -9.19 51.21
CA PRO A 397 -4.08 -10.47 50.56
C PRO A 397 -3.67 -11.61 51.51
N LYS A 398 -4.54 -12.60 51.72
CA LYS A 398 -4.14 -13.82 52.43
C LYS A 398 -3.12 -14.53 51.56
N ASN A 399 -1.98 -14.88 52.14
CA ASN A 399 -0.97 -15.69 51.48
C ASN A 399 -1.49 -17.13 51.36
N THR A 400 -2.27 -17.42 50.32
CA THR A 400 -2.77 -18.75 50.04
C THR A 400 -2.01 -19.32 48.85
N LYS A 401 -1.37 -20.49 49.02
CA LYS A 401 -0.69 -21.24 47.96
C LYS A 401 -1.60 -21.63 46.78
N ASN A 402 -2.91 -21.43 46.91
CA ASN A 402 -3.90 -21.65 45.87
C ASN A 402 -4.41 -20.30 45.33
N LEU A 403 -4.48 -20.20 43.99
CA LEU A 403 -4.71 -19.01 43.15
C LEU A 403 -6.04 -18.25 43.37
N THR A 404 -6.77 -18.48 44.46
CA THR A 404 -7.93 -17.69 44.86
C THR A 404 -7.51 -16.57 45.81
N LEU A 405 -7.40 -15.34 45.28
CA LEU A 405 -7.15 -14.13 46.07
C LEU A 405 -8.29 -13.89 47.05
N SER A 406 -8.10 -14.26 48.32
CA SER A 406 -8.97 -13.87 49.42
C SER A 406 -8.29 -12.76 50.23
N TYR A 407 -9.06 -11.75 50.64
CA TYR A 407 -8.54 -10.59 51.36
C TYR A 407 -8.98 -10.62 52.82
N LYS A 408 -8.10 -10.24 53.75
CA LYS A 408 -8.42 -10.04 55.18
C LYS A 408 -8.25 -8.57 55.53
N LYS A 409 -9.20 -8.01 56.27
CA LYS A 409 -9.05 -6.69 56.90
C LYS A 409 -8.16 -6.84 58.13
N VAL A 410 -7.11 -6.04 58.23
CA VAL A 410 -6.17 -6.01 59.35
C VAL A 410 -6.11 -4.58 59.90
N PRO A 411 -6.24 -4.38 61.22
CA PRO A 411 -6.07 -3.05 61.79
C PRO A 411 -4.60 -2.64 61.68
N VAL A 412 -4.36 -1.39 61.31
CA VAL A 412 -3.03 -0.78 61.20
C VAL A 412 -3.06 0.62 61.79
N THR A 413 -1.93 1.08 62.32
CA THR A 413 -1.78 2.42 62.89
C THR A 413 -1.02 3.30 61.90
N ILE A 414 -1.52 4.51 61.62
CA ILE A 414 -0.85 5.46 60.72
C ILE A 414 0.44 5.96 61.38
N GLU A 415 1.59 5.75 60.74
CA GLU A 415 2.88 6.24 61.22
C GLU A 415 3.30 7.50 60.46
N LYS A 416 3.10 7.54 59.13
CA LYS A 416 3.38 8.70 58.29
C LYS A 416 2.27 8.96 57.29
N VAL A 417 1.99 10.23 57.03
CA VAL A 417 1.01 10.67 56.05
C VAL A 417 1.73 11.19 54.82
N TYR A 418 1.45 10.59 53.67
CA TYR A 418 1.90 11.09 52.37
C TYR A 418 0.70 11.66 51.58
N PRO A 419 0.93 12.47 50.53
CA PRO A 419 -0.16 13.08 49.77
C PRO A 419 -1.17 12.10 49.14
N ARG A 420 -0.84 10.80 49.05
CA ARG A 420 -1.67 9.79 48.36
C ARG A 420 -1.92 8.50 49.14
N PHE A 421 -1.16 8.26 50.19
CA PHE A 421 -1.28 7.06 51.00
C PHE A 421 -0.80 7.33 52.43
N TYR A 422 -1.32 6.55 53.36
CA TYR A 422 -0.78 6.41 54.69
C TYR A 422 0.27 5.30 54.67
N ASP A 423 1.42 5.55 55.27
CA ASP A 423 2.35 4.50 55.65
C ASP A 423 1.98 4.08 57.07
N CYS A 424 1.50 2.85 57.18
CA CYS A 424 0.91 2.31 58.40
C CYS A 424 1.70 1.11 58.89
N VAL A 425 1.69 0.88 60.20
CA VAL A 425 2.31 -0.27 60.83
C VAL A 425 1.22 -1.19 61.40
N THR A 426 1.31 -2.49 61.09
CA THR A 426 0.47 -3.52 61.70
C THR A 426 0.89 -3.77 63.15
N ASP A 427 0.02 -4.38 63.96
CA ASP A 427 0.35 -4.74 65.35
C ASP A 427 1.59 -5.65 65.48
N ASN A 428 1.96 -6.34 64.40
CA ASN A 428 3.15 -7.21 64.33
C ASN A 428 4.40 -6.49 63.78
N GLY A 429 4.37 -5.17 63.58
CA GLY A 429 5.51 -4.37 63.14
C GLY A 429 5.74 -4.31 61.62
N TYR A 430 4.85 -4.87 60.80
CA TYR A 430 4.96 -4.78 59.33
C TYR A 430 4.41 -3.47 58.80
N HIS A 431 5.14 -2.82 57.89
CA HIS A 431 4.71 -1.63 57.17
C HIS A 431 3.79 -1.98 55.99
N VAL A 432 2.71 -1.23 55.84
CA VAL A 432 1.72 -1.38 54.77
C VAL A 432 1.27 0.00 54.30
N SER A 433 1.27 0.21 52.98
CA SER A 433 0.77 1.45 52.39
C SER A 433 -0.73 1.37 52.12
N VAL A 434 -1.52 2.28 52.70
CA VAL A 434 -2.97 2.37 52.52
C VAL A 434 -3.31 3.62 51.73
N GLN A 435 -3.93 3.49 50.54
CA GLN A 435 -4.30 4.66 49.74
C GLN A 435 -5.33 5.54 50.44
N ILE A 436 -5.13 6.86 50.37
CA ILE A 436 -6.13 7.83 50.84
C ILE A 436 -7.26 7.86 49.82
N ALA A 437 -8.46 7.51 50.25
CA ALA A 437 -9.64 7.50 49.40
C ALA A 437 -9.86 8.89 48.77
N GLY A 438 -9.74 9.00 47.45
CA GLY A 438 -9.92 10.24 46.70
C GLY A 438 -8.63 10.93 46.20
N ALA A 439 -7.44 10.44 46.54
CA ALA A 439 -6.19 11.02 46.03
C ALA A 439 -5.93 10.63 44.56
N LYS A 440 -5.96 11.60 43.63
CA LYS A 440 -5.64 11.40 42.20
C LYS A 440 -4.18 11.75 41.86
N ARG A 441 -3.65 11.12 40.80
CA ARG A 441 -2.28 11.33 40.29
C ARG A 441 -2.21 12.66 39.50
N VAL A 442 -1.67 13.72 40.10
CA VAL A 442 -1.18 14.88 39.34
C VAL A 442 0.14 14.44 38.68
N MET A 443 0.17 14.42 37.35
CA MET A 443 1.41 14.35 36.59
C MET A 443 1.86 15.79 36.35
N GLN A 444 3.11 16.09 36.70
CA GLN A 444 3.78 17.31 36.24
C GLN A 444 4.18 17.14 34.78
#